data_AF-A0A4S2AHY3-F1
#
_entry.id   AF-A0A4S2AHY3-F1
#
_cell.length_a   1.000
_cell.length_b   1.000
_cell.length_c   1.000
_cell.angle_alpha   90.00
_cell.angle_beta   90.00
_cell.angle_gamma   90.00
#
_symmetry.space_group_name_H-M   'P 1'
#
loop_
_entity.id
_entity.type
_entity.pdbx_description
1 polymer ?
#
loop_
_entity_poly.entity_id
_entity_poly.type
_entity_poly.pdbx_seq_one_letter_code
_entity_poly.pdbx_strand_id
1 'polypeptide(L)'
;MERKNLEIRLEKFNDKYKNQTIWHCNILGQCIDFDYDEIIFCCSSTVYPKTPVICDVDRGGVEDNFHKESYVGKLLDVMEENQNADGPCRGCKHLKQIIFEGLEYDDVKLKNIVHNNFRGCNSRCIYCDQNVAKINEKYESLKIIKRLLEEGCIDTHFNIDFGGGEPTLLPNLKEYLEFGYAHGCRQLLNTSGILFHESIYEGLKQGNLTVQISPDAGTAETYKKIKRQNGFEQVWRNIGKYCDYADNVLIKYIVFSYNSSHQEIDAFITQCKRHGVKDIRVSAETRTAWKDTEKTGKVWEFGEAEIDGCAYLMYQCCVNDFLFRFMDGNVSEEKRKKVGRRFFEYYFKSYIKENQKENNVFVYGMGKNGVRLYHQMKELGIEIRSFVDCDVKKQKTGYDGKNCLSPEEINGEKDWIIISTESYHEIWGKLKQQGVKKIFASFAGLQT
;
A
#
# COMPACT_ATOMS: atom_id res chain seq x y z
N MET A 1 30.26 -14.41 -12.08
CA MET A 1 30.32 -14.37 -13.56
C MET A 1 31.03 -13.09 -13.94
N GLU A 2 32.09 -13.14 -14.76
CA GLU A 2 32.77 -11.91 -15.18
C GLU A 2 31.87 -11.04 -16.06
N ARG A 3 31.84 -9.72 -15.82
CA ARG A 3 31.02 -8.73 -16.55
C ARG A 3 31.03 -8.91 -18.07
N LYS A 4 32.21 -9.16 -18.65
CA LYS A 4 32.38 -9.37 -20.10
C LYS A 4 31.52 -10.53 -20.64
N ASN A 5 31.41 -11.63 -19.89
CA ASN A 5 30.58 -12.77 -20.31
C ASN A 5 29.09 -12.41 -20.27
N LEU A 6 28.69 -11.56 -19.34
CA LEU A 6 27.31 -11.09 -19.24
C LEU A 6 26.96 -10.07 -20.33
N GLU A 7 27.89 -9.19 -20.70
CA GLU A 7 27.71 -8.26 -21.83
C GLU A 7 27.50 -9.03 -23.15
N ILE A 8 28.25 -10.10 -23.40
CA ILE A 8 28.03 -10.99 -24.56
C ILE A 8 26.63 -11.65 -24.52
N ARG A 9 26.15 -12.01 -23.32
CA ARG A 9 24.78 -12.55 -23.15
C ARG A 9 23.72 -11.48 -23.44
N LEU A 10 23.93 -10.25 -22.99
CA LEU A 10 23.07 -9.10 -23.29
C LEU A 10 23.00 -8.81 -24.78
N GLU A 11 24.15 -8.78 -25.48
CA GLU A 11 24.22 -8.61 -26.93
C GLU A 11 23.38 -9.67 -27.65
N LYS A 12 23.58 -10.95 -27.32
CA LYS A 12 22.79 -12.05 -27.92
C LYS A 12 21.30 -11.94 -27.61
N PHE A 13 20.94 -11.51 -26.39
CA PHE A 13 19.55 -11.31 -26.01
C PHE A 13 18.93 -10.18 -26.83
N ASN A 14 19.63 -9.05 -26.97
CA ASN A 14 19.21 -7.91 -27.77
C ASN A 14 19.11 -8.27 -29.25
N ASP A 15 20.08 -8.99 -29.82
CA ASP A 15 20.02 -9.46 -31.22
C ASP A 15 18.78 -10.32 -31.48
N LYS A 16 18.37 -11.13 -30.50
CA LYS A 16 17.20 -12.01 -30.61
C LYS A 16 15.87 -11.26 -30.45
N TYR A 17 15.80 -10.27 -29.55
CA TYR A 17 14.52 -9.71 -29.11
C TYR A 17 14.32 -8.21 -29.37
N LYS A 18 15.36 -7.45 -29.72
CA LYS A 18 15.22 -6.02 -29.99
C LYS A 18 14.27 -5.78 -31.17
N ASN A 19 13.36 -4.82 -30.99
CA ASN A 19 12.23 -4.51 -31.87
C ASN A 19 11.24 -5.67 -32.08
N GLN A 20 11.33 -6.75 -31.29
CA GLN A 20 10.35 -7.84 -31.30
C GLN A 20 9.30 -7.63 -30.22
N THR A 21 8.13 -8.23 -30.42
CA THR A 21 7.10 -8.32 -29.38
C THR A 21 7.45 -9.43 -28.41
N ILE A 22 7.68 -9.08 -27.14
CA ILE A 22 8.00 -10.04 -26.07
C ILE A 22 7.04 -9.90 -24.89
N TRP A 23 6.96 -10.94 -24.06
CA TRP A 23 6.32 -10.90 -22.75
C TRP A 23 7.26 -10.31 -21.72
N HIS A 24 6.95 -9.12 -21.21
CA HIS A 24 7.74 -8.41 -20.20
C HIS A 24 6.87 -7.53 -19.30
N CYS A 25 7.41 -7.07 -18.17
CA CYS A 25 6.77 -6.07 -17.32
C CYS A 25 7.77 -5.03 -16.86
N ASN A 26 7.31 -3.80 -16.65
CA ASN A 26 8.14 -2.67 -16.25
C ASN A 26 8.66 -2.73 -14.80
N ILE A 27 8.28 -3.74 -14.03
CA ILE A 27 8.72 -3.91 -12.64
C ILE A 27 9.91 -4.89 -12.56
N LEU A 28 9.97 -5.86 -13.47
CA LEU A 28 11.05 -6.83 -13.52
C LEU A 28 12.37 -6.12 -13.86
N GLY A 29 13.41 -6.35 -13.07
CA GLY A 29 14.69 -5.64 -13.20
C GLY A 29 14.77 -4.31 -12.44
N GLN A 30 13.69 -3.86 -11.80
CA GLN A 30 13.65 -2.62 -11.00
C GLN A 30 13.39 -2.86 -9.51
N CYS A 31 13.13 -4.10 -9.11
CA CYS A 31 12.87 -4.47 -7.73
C CYS A 31 13.80 -5.58 -7.26
N ILE A 32 14.20 -5.50 -5.99
CA ILE A 32 14.82 -6.60 -5.26
C ILE A 32 14.08 -6.78 -3.94
N ASP A 33 13.72 -8.01 -3.61
CA ASP A 33 13.12 -8.35 -2.33
C ASP A 33 14.03 -9.38 -1.63
N PHE A 34 14.56 -8.96 -0.50
CA PHE A 34 15.34 -9.80 0.38
C PHE A 34 14.37 -10.60 1.24
N ASP A 35 14.03 -11.82 0.81
CA ASP A 35 13.21 -12.74 1.58
C ASP A 35 14.09 -13.61 2.52
N TYR A 36 13.49 -14.44 3.34
CA TYR A 36 14.20 -15.15 4.41
C TYR A 36 15.23 -16.17 3.91
N ASP A 37 14.85 -17.02 2.95
CA ASP A 37 15.71 -18.08 2.40
C ASP A 37 16.23 -17.73 0.99
N GLU A 38 15.72 -16.66 0.39
CA GLU A 38 15.90 -16.33 -1.02
C GLU A 38 16.00 -14.82 -1.21
N ILE A 39 16.77 -14.40 -2.19
CA ILE A 39 16.66 -13.06 -2.79
C ILE A 39 15.82 -13.24 -4.05
N ILE A 40 14.72 -12.51 -4.16
CA ILE A 40 13.75 -12.65 -5.25
C ILE A 40 13.60 -11.33 -6.00
N PHE A 41 12.96 -11.38 -7.18
CA PHE A 41 12.61 -10.18 -7.92
C PHE A 41 11.44 -9.44 -7.24
N CYS A 42 10.40 -9.09 -8.00
CA CYS A 42 9.32 -8.23 -7.58
C CYS A 42 8.44 -8.85 -6.48
N CYS A 43 8.11 -8.08 -5.43
CA CYS A 43 7.15 -8.45 -4.39
C CYS A 43 5.66 -8.37 -4.82
N SER A 44 5.36 -7.85 -6.01
CA SER A 44 3.99 -7.61 -6.50
C SER A 44 3.29 -8.86 -7.05
N SER A 45 3.69 -10.07 -6.65
CA SER A 45 3.14 -11.30 -7.22
C SER A 45 1.62 -11.36 -6.99
N THR A 46 0.83 -11.04 -8.02
CA THR A 46 -0.63 -11.20 -7.97
C THR A 46 -1.06 -12.67 -8.05
N VAL A 47 -0.10 -13.56 -8.36
CA VAL A 47 -0.25 -15.00 -8.40
C VAL A 47 0.91 -15.62 -7.61
N TYR A 48 0.69 -15.83 -6.32
CA TYR A 48 1.55 -16.71 -5.53
C TYR A 48 1.37 -18.16 -6.02
N PRO A 49 2.41 -19.03 -6.08
CA PRO A 49 3.75 -18.90 -5.49
C PRO A 49 4.89 -18.44 -6.41
N LYS A 50 4.61 -17.98 -7.64
CA LYS A 50 5.68 -17.88 -8.65
C LYS A 50 6.35 -16.51 -8.68
N THR A 51 7.01 -16.12 -7.59
CA THR A 51 8.00 -15.04 -7.70
C THR A 51 9.32 -15.65 -8.19
N PRO A 52 9.93 -15.15 -9.28
CA PRO A 52 11.19 -15.71 -9.74
C PRO A 52 12.30 -15.41 -8.72
N VAL A 53 13.04 -16.46 -8.36
CA VAL A 53 14.16 -16.42 -7.41
C VAL A 53 15.43 -15.97 -8.12
N ILE A 54 16.16 -15.05 -7.49
CA ILE A 54 17.47 -14.58 -7.93
C ILE A 54 18.58 -15.48 -7.39
N CYS A 55 18.55 -15.70 -6.08
CA CYS A 55 19.60 -16.43 -5.38
C CYS A 55 19.05 -17.10 -4.12
N ASP A 56 19.36 -18.38 -3.93
CA ASP A 56 19.14 -19.08 -2.66
C ASP A 56 20.22 -18.66 -1.65
N VAL A 57 19.82 -18.31 -0.44
CA VAL A 57 20.71 -17.83 0.64
C VAL A 57 21.49 -18.98 1.28
N ASP A 58 21.00 -20.22 1.22
CA ASP A 58 21.61 -21.40 1.84
C ASP A 58 22.99 -21.76 1.26
N ARG A 59 23.46 -21.07 0.22
CA ARG A 59 24.77 -21.29 -0.40
C ARG A 59 25.96 -20.74 0.40
N GLY A 60 25.72 -20.02 1.50
CA GLY A 60 26.76 -19.40 2.33
C GLY A 60 27.48 -18.25 1.63
N GLY A 61 27.75 -17.16 2.34
CA GLY A 61 28.47 -16.02 1.77
C GLY A 61 27.71 -15.23 0.70
N VAL A 62 26.37 -15.20 0.75
CA VAL A 62 25.58 -14.37 -0.18
C VAL A 62 25.95 -12.88 -0.09
N GLU A 63 26.33 -12.42 1.10
CA GLU A 63 26.79 -11.03 1.34
C GLU A 63 28.07 -10.68 0.56
N ASP A 64 28.92 -11.69 0.32
CA ASP A 64 30.20 -11.53 -0.36
C ASP A 64 30.13 -11.84 -1.86
N ASN A 65 29.16 -12.65 -2.28
CA ASN A 65 29.08 -13.19 -3.65
C ASN A 65 27.92 -12.65 -4.49
N PHE A 66 26.98 -11.92 -3.89
CA PHE A 66 25.87 -11.32 -4.64
C PHE A 66 26.27 -9.95 -5.20
N HIS A 67 26.47 -9.90 -6.51
CA HIS A 67 26.85 -8.71 -7.28
C HIS A 67 25.79 -8.37 -8.33
N LYS A 68 25.89 -7.19 -8.93
CA LYS A 68 25.04 -6.73 -10.05
C LYS A 68 25.00 -7.76 -11.18
N GLU A 69 26.10 -8.44 -11.49
CA GLU A 69 26.14 -9.50 -12.50
C GLU A 69 25.23 -10.68 -12.15
N SER A 70 25.09 -11.02 -10.87
CA SER A 70 24.17 -12.08 -10.41
C SER A 70 22.72 -11.66 -10.66
N TYR A 71 22.37 -10.41 -10.37
CA TYR A 71 21.04 -9.85 -10.60
C TYR A 71 20.69 -9.79 -12.10
N VAL A 72 21.55 -9.16 -12.91
CA VAL A 72 21.34 -9.00 -14.36
C VAL A 72 21.35 -10.34 -15.07
N GLY A 73 22.24 -11.26 -14.68
CA GLY A 73 22.29 -12.61 -15.23
C GLY A 73 20.97 -13.35 -15.07
N LYS A 74 20.38 -13.32 -13.86
CA LYS A 74 19.09 -13.95 -13.63
C LYS A 74 17.93 -13.20 -14.29
N LEU A 75 18.02 -11.87 -14.40
CA LEU A 75 17.01 -11.06 -15.09
C LEU A 75 16.84 -11.55 -16.53
N LEU A 76 17.96 -11.80 -17.24
CA LEU A 76 17.93 -12.35 -18.59
C LEU A 76 17.29 -13.74 -18.65
N ASP A 77 17.64 -14.64 -17.72
CA ASP A 77 17.05 -15.98 -17.67
C ASP A 77 15.52 -15.90 -17.54
N VAL A 78 15.03 -15.08 -16.60
CA VAL A 78 13.59 -14.89 -16.37
C VAL A 78 12.90 -14.23 -17.57
N MET A 79 13.54 -13.24 -18.20
CA MET A 79 13.01 -12.61 -19.41
C MET A 79 12.90 -13.60 -20.57
N GLU A 80 13.88 -14.50 -20.73
CA GLU A 80 13.85 -15.56 -21.75
C GLU A 80 12.77 -16.60 -21.44
N GLU A 81 12.71 -17.11 -20.20
CA GLU A 81 11.70 -18.08 -19.75
C GLU A 81 10.27 -17.55 -19.90
N ASN A 82 10.05 -16.25 -19.67
CA ASN A 82 8.75 -15.61 -19.82
C ASN A 82 8.20 -15.63 -21.26
N GLN A 83 9.04 -15.89 -22.26
CA GLN A 83 8.57 -16.05 -23.63
C GLN A 83 7.82 -17.36 -23.86
N ASN A 84 7.97 -18.33 -22.95
CA ASN A 84 7.24 -19.59 -22.97
C ASN A 84 5.87 -19.48 -22.28
N ALA A 85 4.98 -20.44 -22.56
CA ALA A 85 3.61 -20.47 -22.03
C ALA A 85 3.56 -20.65 -20.50
N ASP A 86 4.59 -21.27 -19.93
CA ASP A 86 4.73 -21.65 -18.52
C ASP A 86 5.78 -20.81 -17.76
N GLY A 87 6.28 -19.73 -18.40
CA GLY A 87 7.26 -18.83 -17.80
C GLY A 87 6.88 -18.33 -16.40
N PRO A 88 7.86 -17.99 -15.55
CA PRO A 88 7.66 -17.80 -14.12
C PRO A 88 6.69 -16.66 -13.79
N CYS A 89 6.60 -15.61 -14.62
CA CYS A 89 5.69 -14.48 -14.40
C CYS A 89 4.28 -14.67 -14.97
N ARG A 90 3.96 -15.84 -15.56
CA ARG A 90 2.65 -16.10 -16.19
C ARG A 90 1.50 -15.98 -15.19
N GLY A 91 0.44 -15.28 -15.60
CA GLY A 91 -0.72 -14.98 -14.75
C GLY A 91 -0.60 -13.66 -13.96
N CYS A 92 0.57 -13.02 -13.96
CA CYS A 92 0.71 -11.68 -13.36
C CYS A 92 0.04 -10.61 -14.23
N LYS A 93 -0.75 -9.72 -13.61
CA LYS A 93 -1.43 -8.59 -14.31
C LYS A 93 -0.46 -7.58 -14.94
N HIS A 94 0.79 -7.56 -14.48
CA HIS A 94 1.83 -6.67 -14.96
C HIS A 94 2.56 -7.22 -16.18
N LEU A 95 2.54 -8.55 -16.40
CA LEU A 95 3.17 -9.17 -17.56
C LEU A 95 2.32 -8.92 -18.81
N LYS A 96 2.89 -8.21 -19.78
CA LYS A 96 2.20 -7.81 -21.02
C LYS A 96 3.10 -8.03 -22.23
N GLN A 97 2.48 -8.06 -23.41
CA GLN A 97 3.23 -8.00 -24.66
C GLN A 97 3.64 -6.55 -24.92
N ILE A 98 4.93 -6.33 -25.14
CA ILE A 98 5.52 -5.03 -25.47
C ILE A 98 6.48 -5.16 -26.64
N ILE A 99 6.72 -4.08 -27.36
CA ILE A 99 7.87 -3.98 -28.28
C ILE A 99 9.10 -3.74 -27.42
N PHE A 100 10.09 -4.64 -27.48
CA PHE A 100 11.29 -4.53 -26.68
C PHE A 100 12.34 -3.64 -27.35
N GLU A 101 12.79 -2.60 -26.67
CA GLU A 101 13.71 -1.60 -27.23
C GLU A 101 15.20 -2.00 -27.08
N GLY A 102 15.47 -3.07 -26.33
CA GLY A 102 16.81 -3.48 -25.92
C GLY A 102 17.04 -3.26 -24.42
N LEU A 103 18.09 -3.87 -23.90
CA LEU A 103 18.53 -3.71 -22.51
C LEU A 103 20.05 -3.58 -22.46
N GLU A 104 20.55 -2.53 -21.82
CA GLU A 104 21.97 -2.35 -21.54
C GLU A 104 22.28 -2.69 -20.07
N TYR A 105 23.51 -3.14 -19.80
CA TYR A 105 23.94 -3.51 -18.44
C TYR A 105 23.80 -2.33 -17.45
N ASP A 106 24.13 -1.12 -17.90
CA ASP A 106 24.09 0.08 -17.07
C ASP A 106 22.67 0.62 -16.85
N ASP A 107 21.70 0.22 -17.66
CA ASP A 107 20.29 0.61 -17.52
C ASP A 107 19.56 -0.22 -16.44
N VAL A 108 20.12 -1.36 -16.03
CA VAL A 108 19.55 -2.17 -14.95
C VAL A 108 19.82 -1.49 -13.60
N LYS A 109 18.81 -0.75 -13.15
CA LYS A 109 18.81 0.01 -11.89
C LYS A 109 17.60 -0.36 -11.03
N LEU A 110 17.89 -0.70 -9.77
CA LEU A 110 16.91 -0.95 -8.73
C LEU A 110 16.26 0.37 -8.30
N LYS A 111 14.93 0.40 -8.31
CA LYS A 111 14.10 1.51 -7.86
C LYS A 111 13.31 1.18 -6.60
N ASN A 112 13.10 -0.10 -6.30
CA ASN A 112 12.45 -0.54 -5.07
C ASN A 112 13.24 -1.67 -4.42
N ILE A 113 13.53 -1.50 -3.14
CA ILE A 113 14.27 -2.45 -2.32
C ILE A 113 13.37 -2.85 -1.16
N VAL A 114 13.18 -4.15 -0.94
CA VAL A 114 12.33 -4.65 0.13
C VAL A 114 13.13 -5.50 1.10
N HIS A 115 13.07 -5.16 2.39
CA HIS A 115 13.68 -5.93 3.48
C HIS A 115 12.62 -6.83 4.14
N ASN A 116 12.54 -8.09 3.72
CA ASN A 116 11.65 -9.10 4.31
C ASN A 116 12.41 -10.23 5.06
N ASN A 117 13.74 -10.24 4.99
CA ASN A 117 14.63 -11.32 5.41
C ASN A 117 14.71 -11.47 6.94
N PHE A 118 14.37 -10.42 7.70
CA PHE A 118 14.27 -10.51 9.14
C PHE A 118 12.94 -11.14 9.57
N ARG A 119 12.98 -12.25 10.33
CA ARG A 119 11.76 -12.97 10.78
C ARG A 119 11.48 -12.91 12.28
N GLY A 120 12.30 -12.20 13.06
CA GLY A 120 12.01 -11.96 14.46
C GLY A 120 10.73 -11.14 14.63
N CYS A 121 9.81 -11.57 15.49
CA CYS A 121 8.56 -10.84 15.72
C CYS A 121 8.16 -10.90 17.20
N ASN A 122 7.66 -9.79 17.73
CA ASN A 122 7.11 -9.67 19.09
C ASN A 122 5.62 -10.06 19.18
N SER A 123 4.98 -10.35 18.05
CA SER A 123 3.57 -10.78 17.94
C SER A 123 3.46 -12.22 17.44
N ARG A 124 2.31 -12.85 17.68
CA ARG A 124 1.95 -14.16 17.10
C ARG A 124 0.57 -14.08 16.48
N CYS A 125 0.39 -13.12 15.57
CA CYS A 125 -0.91 -12.78 15.03
C CYS A 125 -1.61 -14.02 14.43
N ILE A 126 -2.92 -14.15 14.65
CA ILE A 126 -3.70 -15.27 14.14
C ILE A 126 -3.69 -15.35 12.60
N TYR A 127 -3.52 -14.19 11.94
CA TYR A 127 -3.41 -14.08 10.49
C TYR A 127 -1.94 -13.97 10.01
N CYS A 128 -0.93 -14.27 10.82
CA CYS A 128 0.47 -14.21 10.35
C CYS A 128 0.85 -15.48 9.58
N ASP A 129 1.33 -15.31 8.36
CA ASP A 129 1.73 -16.39 7.46
C ASP A 129 3.22 -16.74 7.61
N GLN A 130 3.98 -15.81 8.21
CA GLN A 130 5.39 -15.88 8.58
C GLN A 130 5.60 -16.15 10.08
N ASN A 131 4.72 -16.92 10.72
CA ASN A 131 4.76 -17.19 12.16
C ASN A 131 5.93 -18.12 12.55
N VAL A 132 7.15 -17.65 12.35
CA VAL A 132 8.40 -18.32 12.67
C VAL A 132 8.78 -17.95 14.10
N ALA A 133 9.01 -18.95 14.95
CA ALA A 133 9.26 -18.73 16.36
C ALA A 133 10.65 -18.14 16.67
N LYS A 134 11.59 -18.20 15.71
CA LYS A 134 12.99 -17.84 15.90
C LYS A 134 13.26 -16.44 15.36
N ILE A 135 13.83 -15.58 16.20
CA ILE A 135 14.56 -14.39 15.73
C ILE A 135 15.72 -14.92 14.89
N ASN A 136 15.64 -14.72 13.59
CA ASN A 136 16.72 -15.10 12.69
C ASN A 136 16.79 -14.13 11.54
N GLU A 137 18.01 -13.71 11.24
CA GLU A 137 18.43 -13.01 10.04
C GLU A 137 19.53 -13.87 9.45
N LYS A 138 19.26 -14.58 8.35
CA LYS A 138 20.24 -15.48 7.74
C LYS A 138 21.42 -14.73 7.12
N TYR A 139 21.23 -13.46 6.78
CA TYR A 139 22.18 -12.59 6.08
C TYR A 139 21.78 -11.13 6.25
N GLU A 140 22.74 -10.21 6.23
CA GLU A 140 22.49 -8.78 6.36
C GLU A 140 22.26 -8.13 4.99
N SER A 141 20.99 -7.87 4.66
CA SER A 141 20.62 -7.31 3.35
C SER A 141 21.22 -5.92 3.11
N LEU A 142 21.50 -5.13 4.17
CA LEU A 142 22.16 -3.83 4.05
C LEU A 142 23.57 -3.92 3.43
N LYS A 143 24.35 -4.96 3.71
CA LYS A 143 25.68 -5.14 3.10
C LYS A 143 25.58 -5.32 1.60
N ILE A 144 24.62 -6.13 1.16
CA ILE A 144 24.37 -6.39 -0.27
C ILE A 144 23.92 -5.09 -0.95
N ILE A 145 23.03 -4.31 -0.33
CA ILE A 145 22.59 -3.03 -0.89
C ILE A 145 23.75 -2.05 -1.04
N LYS A 146 24.60 -1.89 -0.01
CA LYS A 146 25.77 -1.00 -0.08
C LYS A 146 26.69 -1.39 -1.24
N ARG A 147 26.92 -2.69 -1.43
CA ARG A 147 27.69 -3.22 -2.57
C ARG A 147 27.00 -2.92 -3.92
N LEU A 148 25.70 -3.21 -4.05
CA LEU A 148 24.94 -2.92 -5.26
C LEU A 148 24.91 -1.42 -5.58
N LEU A 149 24.95 -0.55 -4.57
CA LEU A 149 25.10 0.89 -4.76
C LEU A 149 26.46 1.24 -5.38
N GLU A 150 27.55 0.72 -4.80
CA GLU A 150 28.92 0.91 -5.29
C GLU A 150 29.10 0.40 -6.73
N GLU A 151 28.42 -0.69 -7.08
CA GLU A 151 28.40 -1.27 -8.43
C GLU A 151 27.49 -0.53 -9.42
N GLY A 152 26.84 0.56 -8.98
CA GLY A 152 25.91 1.31 -9.81
C GLY A 152 24.71 0.46 -10.25
N CYS A 153 24.16 -0.37 -9.35
CA CYS A 153 22.93 -1.12 -9.56
C CYS A 153 21.70 -0.42 -8.97
N ILE A 154 21.86 0.64 -8.19
CA ILE A 154 20.74 1.36 -7.56
C ILE A 154 20.49 2.67 -8.32
N ASP A 155 19.21 2.99 -8.57
CA ASP A 155 18.80 4.25 -9.18
C ASP A 155 19.03 5.41 -8.21
N THR A 156 19.27 6.61 -8.74
CA THR A 156 19.29 7.86 -7.96
C THR A 156 18.00 8.11 -7.17
N HIS A 157 16.86 7.66 -7.69
CA HIS A 157 15.55 7.80 -7.07
C HIS A 157 14.98 6.40 -6.82
N PHE A 158 15.17 5.92 -5.59
CA PHE A 158 14.69 4.61 -5.15
C PHE A 158 13.89 4.70 -3.86
N ASN A 159 13.16 3.63 -3.55
CA ASN A 159 12.38 3.46 -2.33
C ASN A 159 12.87 2.23 -1.56
N ILE A 160 12.76 2.28 -0.23
CA ILE A 160 12.99 1.13 0.65
C ILE A 160 11.71 0.81 1.44
N ASP A 161 11.28 -0.44 1.36
CA ASP A 161 10.18 -0.96 2.17
C ASP A 161 10.72 -1.95 3.21
N PHE A 162 10.32 -1.79 4.47
CA PHE A 162 10.61 -2.75 5.53
C PHE A 162 9.39 -3.60 5.81
N GLY A 163 9.53 -4.91 5.63
CA GLY A 163 8.53 -5.92 5.95
C GLY A 163 9.10 -7.05 6.79
N GLY A 164 8.70 -8.30 6.48
CA GLY A 164 9.11 -9.50 7.19
C GLY A 164 8.43 -9.65 8.55
N GLY A 165 9.25 -9.80 9.61
CA GLY A 165 8.82 -9.88 11.00
C GLY A 165 8.49 -8.51 11.59
N GLU A 166 9.17 -8.14 12.67
CA GLU A 166 9.06 -6.84 13.33
C GLU A 166 10.40 -6.08 13.17
N PRO A 167 10.49 -5.09 12.26
CA PRO A 167 11.72 -4.34 12.03
C PRO A 167 12.29 -3.69 13.28
N THR A 168 11.47 -3.29 14.27
CA THR A 168 11.98 -2.71 15.53
C THR A 168 12.76 -3.68 16.41
N LEU A 169 12.78 -4.97 16.09
CA LEU A 169 13.64 -5.97 16.72
C LEU A 169 14.97 -6.20 15.97
N LEU A 170 15.15 -5.60 14.79
CA LEU A 170 16.41 -5.69 14.05
C LEU A 170 17.50 -4.91 14.83
N PRO A 171 18.59 -5.56 15.29
CA PRO A 171 19.56 -4.93 16.20
C PRO A 171 20.20 -3.64 15.66
N ASN A 172 20.42 -3.58 14.34
CA ASN A 172 21.02 -2.45 13.64
C ASN A 172 20.01 -1.66 12.79
N LEU A 173 18.71 -1.67 13.13
CA LEU A 173 17.67 -0.93 12.39
C LEU A 173 18.07 0.53 12.12
N LYS A 174 18.72 1.18 13.07
CA LYS A 174 19.21 2.55 12.92
C LYS A 174 20.08 2.72 11.67
N GLU A 175 21.01 1.80 11.41
CA GLU A 175 21.90 1.88 10.25
C GLU A 175 21.16 1.72 8.93
N TYR A 176 20.15 0.84 8.90
CA TYR A 176 19.28 0.67 7.73
C TYR A 176 18.50 1.96 7.43
N LEU A 177 17.92 2.58 8.46
CA LEU A 177 17.16 3.83 8.31
C LEU A 177 18.06 5.00 7.88
N GLU A 178 19.23 5.14 8.51
CA GLU A 178 20.22 6.18 8.18
C GLU A 178 20.77 6.02 6.75
N PHE A 179 20.92 4.78 6.27
CA PHE A 179 21.27 4.52 4.87
C PHE A 179 20.23 5.14 3.93
N GLY A 180 18.93 4.91 4.15
CA GLY A 180 17.90 5.53 3.31
C GLY A 180 17.89 7.06 3.40
N TYR A 181 18.06 7.62 4.61
CA TYR A 181 18.11 9.08 4.82
C TYR A 181 19.28 9.74 4.09
N ALA A 182 20.47 9.13 4.12
CA ALA A 182 21.66 9.65 3.46
C ALA A 182 21.52 9.74 1.93
N HIS A 183 20.59 8.99 1.34
CA HIS A 183 20.37 8.95 -0.11
C HIS A 183 19.07 9.66 -0.53
N GLY A 184 18.38 10.36 0.38
CA GLY A 184 17.10 11.02 0.08
C GLY A 184 16.00 10.04 -0.34
N CYS A 185 16.14 8.76 0.03
CA CYS A 185 15.23 7.69 -0.35
C CYS A 185 13.97 7.73 0.52
N ARG A 186 12.80 7.55 -0.11
CA ARG A 186 11.55 7.39 0.62
C ARG A 186 11.50 6.01 1.24
N GLN A 187 11.24 5.97 2.54
CA GLN A 187 11.14 4.72 3.30
C GLN A 187 9.72 4.47 3.79
N LEU A 188 9.25 3.22 3.70
CA LEU A 188 8.04 2.76 4.35
C LEU A 188 8.38 1.63 5.33
N LEU A 189 8.13 1.86 6.62
CA LEU A 189 8.39 0.87 7.66
C LEU A 189 7.09 0.29 8.21
N ASN A 190 6.89 -1.02 8.05
CA ASN A 190 5.78 -1.74 8.66
C ASN A 190 6.17 -2.20 10.06
N THR A 191 5.36 -1.88 11.09
CA THR A 191 5.63 -2.28 12.48
C THR A 191 4.35 -2.64 13.23
N SER A 192 4.49 -3.47 14.26
CA SER A 192 3.47 -3.72 15.29
C SER A 192 3.20 -2.48 16.16
N GLY A 193 4.15 -1.55 16.23
CA GLY A 193 4.07 -0.34 17.06
C GLY A 193 4.26 -0.58 18.55
N ILE A 194 4.59 -1.80 18.99
CA ILE A 194 4.73 -2.13 20.42
C ILE A 194 6.00 -1.52 21.00
N LEU A 195 7.10 -1.59 20.25
CA LEU A 195 8.35 -0.97 20.63
C LEU A 195 8.41 0.43 20.02
N PHE A 196 8.68 1.40 20.88
CA PHE A 196 9.01 2.74 20.43
C PHE A 196 10.47 2.77 20.00
N HIS A 197 10.77 3.39 18.86
CA HIS A 197 12.13 3.50 18.35
C HIS A 197 12.44 4.95 17.98
N GLU A 198 13.48 5.51 18.61
CA GLU A 198 13.85 6.92 18.45
C GLU A 198 14.17 7.28 16.98
N SER A 199 14.91 6.42 16.27
CA SER A 199 15.23 6.67 14.86
C SER A 199 13.99 6.70 13.95
N ILE A 200 12.90 6.00 14.31
CA ILE A 200 11.64 6.09 13.56
C ILE A 200 11.02 7.48 13.81
N TYR A 201 10.98 7.92 15.06
CA TYR A 201 10.45 9.24 15.43
C TYR A 201 11.20 10.38 14.74
N GLU A 202 12.54 10.36 14.76
CA GLU A 202 13.35 11.36 14.07
C GLU A 202 13.22 11.27 12.53
N GLY A 203 13.05 10.07 11.97
CA GLY A 203 12.75 9.90 10.55
C GLY A 203 11.42 10.52 10.12
N LEU A 204 10.37 10.35 10.94
CA LEU A 204 9.06 10.96 10.72
C LEU A 204 9.13 12.49 10.78
N LYS A 205 9.84 13.02 11.78
CA LYS A 205 10.09 14.46 11.97
C LYS A 205 10.77 15.11 10.77
N GLN A 206 11.73 14.42 10.18
CA GLN A 206 12.46 14.89 8.99
C GLN A 206 11.67 14.71 7.68
N GLY A 207 10.56 13.97 7.71
CA GLY A 207 9.76 13.67 6.52
C GLY A 207 10.36 12.58 5.61
N ASN A 208 11.39 11.86 6.08
CA ASN A 208 12.11 10.85 5.29
C ASN A 208 11.56 9.42 5.46
N LEU A 209 10.64 9.23 6.40
CA LEU A 209 10.05 7.95 6.74
C LEU A 209 8.54 8.06 6.78
N THR A 210 7.85 7.09 6.19
CA THR A 210 6.45 6.78 6.47
C THR A 210 6.42 5.53 7.35
N VAL A 211 5.65 5.53 8.44
CA VAL A 211 5.45 4.35 9.29
C VAL A 211 4.03 3.82 9.11
N GLN A 212 3.91 2.51 8.91
CA GLN A 212 2.63 1.81 8.89
C GLN A 212 2.51 0.91 10.12
N ILE A 213 1.52 1.19 10.97
CA ILE A 213 1.31 0.49 12.24
C ILE A 213 0.01 -0.29 12.17
N SER A 214 0.06 -1.58 12.48
CA SER A 214 -1.12 -2.46 12.43
C SER A 214 -1.58 -2.84 13.84
N PRO A 215 -2.48 -2.09 14.50
CA PRO A 215 -3.10 -2.53 15.76
C PRO A 215 -4.19 -3.60 15.53
N ASP A 216 -4.93 -3.52 14.42
CA ASP A 216 -6.03 -4.43 14.02
C ASP A 216 -7.13 -4.67 15.06
N ALA A 217 -7.22 -3.79 16.05
CA ALA A 217 -8.18 -3.87 17.15
C ALA A 217 -8.43 -2.48 17.75
N GLY A 218 -9.68 -2.24 18.11
CA GLY A 218 -10.14 -1.13 18.93
C GLY A 218 -10.19 -1.42 20.43
N THR A 219 -10.14 -2.69 20.84
CA THR A 219 -10.14 -3.09 22.26
C THR A 219 -8.94 -3.95 22.65
N ALA A 220 -8.55 -3.91 23.92
CA ALA A 220 -7.46 -4.74 24.46
C ALA A 220 -7.78 -6.24 24.37
N GLU A 221 -9.05 -6.62 24.54
CA GLU A 221 -9.51 -8.00 24.40
C GLU A 221 -9.33 -8.52 22.97
N THR A 222 -9.85 -7.77 21.99
CA THR A 222 -9.71 -8.11 20.56
C THR A 222 -8.24 -8.11 20.15
N TYR A 223 -7.45 -7.13 20.61
CA TYR A 223 -6.01 -7.11 20.37
C TYR A 223 -5.31 -8.35 20.91
N LYS A 224 -5.58 -8.73 22.16
CA LYS A 224 -4.99 -9.94 22.77
C LYS A 224 -5.35 -11.19 22.00
N LYS A 225 -6.59 -11.29 21.54
CA LYS A 225 -7.07 -12.40 20.72
C LYS A 225 -6.36 -12.46 19.36
N ILE A 226 -6.23 -11.32 18.70
CA ILE A 226 -5.68 -11.22 17.34
C ILE A 226 -4.16 -11.32 17.34
N LYS A 227 -3.47 -10.50 18.13
CA LYS A 227 -2.01 -10.38 18.18
C LYS A 227 -1.34 -11.43 19.06
N ARG A 228 -2.14 -12.11 19.90
CA ARG A 228 -1.71 -13.09 20.90
C ARG A 228 -0.71 -12.53 21.92
N GLN A 229 -0.93 -11.28 22.32
CA GLN A 229 -0.14 -10.59 23.35
C GLN A 229 -0.89 -9.38 23.93
N ASN A 230 -0.40 -8.81 25.04
CA ASN A 230 -1.10 -7.76 25.79
C ASN A 230 -0.58 -6.32 25.53
N GLY A 231 -0.03 -6.06 24.34
CA GLY A 231 0.61 -4.79 23.98
C GLY A 231 -0.32 -3.61 23.63
N PHE A 232 -1.65 -3.77 23.73
CA PHE A 232 -2.64 -2.80 23.21
C PHE A 232 -2.40 -1.35 23.67
N GLU A 233 -2.32 -1.11 24.98
CA GLU A 233 -2.11 0.22 25.55
C GLU A 233 -0.75 0.81 25.16
N GLN A 234 0.27 -0.03 25.02
CA GLN A 234 1.60 0.41 24.61
C GLN A 234 1.62 0.82 23.14
N VAL A 235 0.96 0.05 22.26
CA VAL A 235 0.83 0.38 20.83
C VAL A 235 0.15 1.72 20.64
N TRP A 236 -0.99 1.94 21.28
CA TRP A 236 -1.73 3.21 21.12
C TRP A 236 -0.98 4.41 21.72
N ARG A 237 -0.25 4.22 22.82
CA ARG A 237 0.65 5.24 23.36
C ARG A 237 1.75 5.61 22.36
N ASN A 238 2.35 4.63 21.69
CA ASN A 238 3.40 4.85 20.70
C ASN A 238 2.84 5.46 19.41
N ILE A 239 1.67 5.03 18.95
CA ILE A 239 0.94 5.66 17.85
C ILE A 239 0.75 7.15 18.15
N GLY A 240 0.25 7.48 19.35
CA GLY A 240 0.07 8.87 19.77
C GLY A 240 1.35 9.70 19.68
N LYS A 241 2.50 9.14 20.08
CA LYS A 241 3.80 9.81 19.93
C LYS A 241 4.17 10.00 18.46
N TYR A 242 4.10 8.95 17.64
CA TYR A 242 4.44 9.08 16.22
C TYR A 242 3.52 10.06 15.48
N CYS A 243 2.27 10.20 15.93
CA CYS A 243 1.31 11.16 15.42
C CYS A 243 1.62 12.63 15.75
N ASP A 244 2.68 12.93 16.51
CA ASP A 244 3.31 14.28 16.48
C ASP A 244 3.65 14.70 15.03
N TYR A 245 3.89 13.71 14.15
CA TYR A 245 4.11 13.84 12.71
C TYR A 245 3.11 13.01 11.89
N ALA A 246 1.81 13.15 12.21
CA ALA A 246 0.72 12.29 11.70
C ALA A 246 0.62 12.16 10.17
N ASP A 247 1.15 13.10 9.38
CA ASP A 247 1.06 13.06 7.91
C ASP A 247 1.86 11.89 7.31
N ASN A 248 2.82 11.34 8.08
CA ASN A 248 3.64 10.18 7.71
C ASN A 248 3.29 8.91 8.52
N VAL A 249 2.17 8.90 9.26
CA VAL A 249 1.71 7.75 10.05
C VAL A 249 0.47 7.14 9.42
N LEU A 250 0.56 5.86 9.07
CA LEU A 250 -0.53 5.08 8.48
C LEU A 250 -1.00 4.03 9.49
N ILE A 251 -2.27 4.03 9.87
CA ILE A 251 -2.82 2.98 10.73
C ILE A 251 -3.50 1.93 9.87
N LYS A 252 -2.88 0.75 9.78
CA LYS A 252 -3.42 -0.39 9.04
C LYS A 252 -4.45 -1.15 9.88
N TYR A 253 -5.56 -1.50 9.26
CA TYR A 253 -6.64 -2.29 9.84
C TYR A 253 -7.02 -3.42 8.88
N ILE A 254 -6.55 -4.63 9.19
CA ILE A 254 -6.91 -5.84 8.46
C ILE A 254 -8.30 -6.26 8.91
N VAL A 255 -9.29 -6.24 8.01
CA VAL A 255 -10.68 -6.59 8.35
C VAL A 255 -10.92 -8.08 8.15
N PHE A 256 -11.41 -8.74 9.20
CA PHE A 256 -11.80 -10.15 9.22
C PHE A 256 -12.79 -10.43 10.36
N SER A 257 -13.26 -11.67 10.51
CA SER A 257 -14.43 -11.99 11.34
C SER A 257 -14.26 -11.74 12.85
N TYR A 258 -13.05 -11.45 13.31
CA TYR A 258 -12.81 -11.12 14.72
C TYR A 258 -12.86 -9.62 15.03
N ASN A 259 -12.86 -8.75 14.00
CA ASN A 259 -12.76 -7.30 14.19
C ASN A 259 -13.64 -6.47 13.22
N SER A 260 -14.61 -7.11 12.57
CA SER A 260 -15.51 -6.46 11.60
C SER A 260 -16.83 -5.94 12.20
N SER A 261 -17.08 -6.13 13.51
CA SER A 261 -18.30 -5.62 14.15
C SER A 261 -18.26 -4.10 14.32
N HIS A 262 -19.43 -3.47 14.30
CA HIS A 262 -19.54 -2.02 14.50
C HIS A 262 -18.97 -1.57 15.85
N GLN A 263 -19.19 -2.35 16.91
CA GLN A 263 -18.67 -2.02 18.25
C GLN A 263 -17.14 -2.00 18.28
N GLU A 264 -16.49 -2.96 17.62
CA GLU A 264 -15.03 -3.00 17.55
C GLU A 264 -14.49 -1.86 16.67
N ILE A 265 -15.17 -1.56 15.56
CA ILE A 265 -14.82 -0.44 14.67
C ILE A 265 -14.97 0.90 15.39
N ASP A 266 -16.05 1.11 16.16
CA ASP A 266 -16.25 2.34 16.94
C ASP A 266 -15.17 2.50 18.02
N ALA A 267 -14.79 1.40 18.68
CA ALA A 267 -13.68 1.40 19.62
C ALA A 267 -12.36 1.76 18.92
N PHE A 268 -12.11 1.20 17.73
CA PHE A 268 -10.92 1.51 16.93
C PHE A 268 -10.87 2.98 16.52
N ILE A 269 -11.99 3.51 16.02
CA ILE A 269 -12.13 4.93 15.65
C ILE A 269 -11.91 5.83 16.86
N THR A 270 -12.41 5.45 18.04
CA THR A 270 -12.17 6.18 19.29
C THR A 270 -10.69 6.27 19.62
N GLN A 271 -9.94 5.17 19.44
CA GLN A 271 -8.49 5.18 19.63
C GLN A 271 -7.78 6.06 18.60
N CYS A 272 -8.15 5.96 17.32
CA CYS A 272 -7.61 6.82 16.26
C CYS A 272 -7.79 8.31 16.60
N LYS A 273 -8.98 8.72 17.05
CA LYS A 273 -9.27 10.11 17.46
C LYS A 273 -8.41 10.53 18.65
N ARG A 274 -8.36 9.68 19.68
CA ARG A 274 -7.61 9.94 20.92
C ARG A 274 -6.12 10.15 20.66
N HIS A 275 -5.57 9.49 19.64
CA HIS A 275 -4.14 9.45 19.37
C HIS A 275 -3.72 10.25 18.12
N GLY A 276 -4.58 11.12 17.57
CA GLY A 276 -4.20 12.05 16.51
C GLY A 276 -3.95 11.42 15.14
N VAL A 277 -4.53 10.23 14.90
CA VAL A 277 -4.43 9.54 13.61
C VAL A 277 -5.14 10.36 12.52
N LYS A 278 -4.59 10.36 11.31
CA LYS A 278 -5.23 10.99 10.14
C LYS A 278 -5.52 10.02 8.99
N ASP A 279 -4.74 8.93 8.87
CA ASP A 279 -4.81 8.02 7.73
C ASP A 279 -4.98 6.56 8.16
N ILE A 280 -6.05 5.94 7.68
CA ILE A 280 -6.43 4.55 7.95
C ILE A 280 -6.36 3.76 6.65
N ARG A 281 -5.56 2.68 6.68
CA ARG A 281 -5.35 1.76 5.56
C ARG A 281 -6.04 0.41 5.82
N VAL A 282 -6.99 0.05 4.99
CA VAL A 282 -7.76 -1.18 5.11
C VAL A 282 -7.22 -2.25 4.17
N SER A 283 -6.99 -3.45 4.69
CA SER A 283 -6.69 -4.62 3.89
C SER A 283 -7.55 -5.81 4.31
N ALA A 284 -7.51 -6.88 3.51
CA ALA A 284 -8.04 -8.19 3.88
C ALA A 284 -6.98 -9.24 3.59
N GLU A 285 -6.49 -9.93 4.62
CA GLU A 285 -5.48 -10.97 4.43
C GLU A 285 -6.18 -12.32 4.26
N THR A 286 -6.72 -12.52 3.05
CA THR A 286 -7.62 -13.65 2.81
C THR A 286 -6.95 -14.98 3.03
N ARG A 287 -5.73 -15.10 2.51
CA ARG A 287 -4.93 -16.32 2.54
C ARG A 287 -4.57 -16.76 3.95
N THR A 288 -4.24 -15.83 4.83
CA THR A 288 -3.75 -16.26 6.14
C THR A 288 -4.85 -16.68 7.08
N ALA A 289 -6.06 -16.20 6.82
CA ALA A 289 -7.23 -16.76 7.47
C ALA A 289 -7.44 -18.24 7.12
N TRP A 290 -7.04 -18.73 5.92
CA TRP A 290 -7.05 -20.18 5.60
C TRP A 290 -6.08 -20.98 6.48
N LYS A 291 -4.88 -20.45 6.78
CA LYS A 291 -3.92 -21.14 7.68
C LYS A 291 -4.47 -21.24 9.10
N ASP A 292 -5.28 -20.28 9.56
CA ASP A 292 -5.96 -20.36 10.85
C ASP A 292 -7.19 -21.28 10.79
N THR A 293 -7.90 -21.35 9.65
CA THR A 293 -8.93 -22.37 9.39
C THR A 293 -8.38 -23.78 9.60
N GLU A 294 -7.20 -24.09 9.07
CA GLU A 294 -6.56 -25.41 9.26
C GLU A 294 -6.29 -25.72 10.74
N LYS A 295 -5.97 -24.70 11.56
CA LYS A 295 -5.67 -24.86 12.99
C LYS A 295 -6.91 -24.87 13.88
N THR A 296 -7.95 -24.14 13.49
CA THR A 296 -9.13 -23.86 14.33
C THR A 296 -10.40 -24.55 13.84
N GLY A 297 -10.39 -25.09 12.61
CA GLY A 297 -11.57 -25.63 11.92
C GLY A 297 -12.56 -24.56 11.43
N LYS A 298 -12.26 -23.26 11.61
CA LYS A 298 -13.19 -22.17 11.24
C LYS A 298 -12.81 -21.58 9.89
N VAL A 299 -13.66 -21.78 8.88
CA VAL A 299 -13.50 -21.13 7.58
C VAL A 299 -13.71 -19.64 7.74
N TRP A 300 -12.67 -18.86 7.49
CA TRP A 300 -12.83 -17.43 7.30
C TRP A 300 -13.17 -17.14 5.84
N GLU A 301 -14.20 -16.33 5.64
CA GLU A 301 -14.52 -15.75 4.34
C GLU A 301 -14.59 -14.24 4.49
N PHE A 302 -14.08 -13.50 3.50
CA PHE A 302 -14.44 -12.09 3.37
C PHE A 302 -15.86 -12.02 2.79
N GLY A 303 -16.83 -12.11 3.68
CA GLY A 303 -18.25 -12.24 3.37
C GLY A 303 -19.03 -10.95 3.64
N GLU A 304 -20.33 -11.10 3.82
CA GLU A 304 -21.24 -9.97 4.03
C GLU A 304 -20.92 -9.16 5.29
N ALA A 305 -20.46 -9.82 6.36
CA ALA A 305 -20.07 -9.13 7.61
C ALA A 305 -18.82 -8.27 7.42
N GLU A 306 -17.79 -8.76 6.72
CA GLU A 306 -16.59 -7.99 6.41
C GLU A 306 -16.87 -6.86 5.40
N ILE A 307 -17.76 -7.10 4.42
CA ILE A 307 -18.22 -6.07 3.50
C ILE A 307 -18.91 -4.94 4.27
N ASP A 308 -19.82 -5.31 5.18
CA ASP A 308 -20.54 -4.36 6.03
C ASP A 308 -19.61 -3.59 6.96
N GLY A 309 -18.72 -4.31 7.68
CA GLY A 309 -17.73 -3.71 8.55
C GLY A 309 -16.79 -2.76 7.82
N CYS A 310 -16.32 -3.10 6.61
CA CYS A 310 -15.52 -2.18 5.80
C CYS A 310 -16.32 -0.93 5.38
N ALA A 311 -17.58 -1.10 4.99
CA ALA A 311 -18.44 0.02 4.61
C ALA A 311 -18.74 0.93 5.81
N TYR A 312 -18.95 0.34 6.99
CA TYR A 312 -19.15 1.07 8.24
C TYR A 312 -17.87 1.80 8.68
N LEU A 313 -16.71 1.15 8.59
CA LEU A 313 -15.42 1.79 8.87
C LEU A 313 -15.17 2.97 7.91
N MET A 314 -15.49 2.82 6.63
CA MET A 314 -15.41 3.90 5.64
C MET A 314 -16.34 5.06 6.01
N TYR A 315 -17.56 4.77 6.45
CA TYR A 315 -18.50 5.75 7.00
C TYR A 315 -17.93 6.48 8.22
N GLN A 316 -17.41 5.74 9.21
CA GLN A 316 -16.80 6.33 10.40
C GLN A 316 -15.60 7.22 10.05
N CYS A 317 -14.80 6.81 9.06
CA CYS A 317 -13.71 7.64 8.56
C CYS A 317 -14.23 8.95 7.95
N CYS A 318 -15.27 8.87 7.12
CA CYS A 318 -15.89 10.05 6.49
C CYS A 318 -16.44 11.04 7.53
N VAL A 319 -17.18 10.58 8.54
CA VAL A 319 -17.82 11.49 9.50
C VAL A 319 -16.84 12.07 10.52
N ASN A 320 -15.71 11.38 10.78
CA ASN A 320 -14.66 11.84 11.70
C ASN A 320 -13.41 12.42 11.00
N ASP A 321 -13.49 12.70 9.70
CA ASP A 321 -12.42 13.34 8.90
C ASP A 321 -11.08 12.56 8.82
N PHE A 322 -11.15 11.22 8.85
CA PHE A 322 -10.01 10.36 8.55
C PHE A 322 -9.92 10.08 7.04
N LEU A 323 -8.69 9.96 6.53
CA LEU A 323 -8.45 9.34 5.22
C LEU A 323 -8.67 7.83 5.34
N PHE A 324 -9.42 7.27 4.39
CA PHE A 324 -9.68 5.84 4.28
C PHE A 324 -9.11 5.34 2.96
N ARG A 325 -8.34 4.25 2.97
CA ARG A 325 -7.75 3.66 1.77
C ARG A 325 -7.77 2.15 1.81
N PHE A 326 -8.17 1.53 0.70
CA PHE A 326 -7.83 0.12 0.49
C PHE A 326 -6.35 -0.01 0.16
N MET A 327 -5.70 -0.99 0.76
CA MET A 327 -4.39 -1.47 0.33
C MET A 327 -4.54 -2.23 -1.00
N ASP A 328 -3.63 -1.96 -1.92
CA ASP A 328 -3.64 -2.60 -3.23
C ASP A 328 -3.33 -4.10 -3.13
N GLY A 329 -4.08 -4.91 -3.88
CA GLY A 329 -3.84 -6.35 -3.98
C GLY A 329 -4.49 -7.22 -2.89
N ASN A 330 -4.89 -6.67 -1.74
CA ASN A 330 -5.48 -7.47 -0.65
C ASN A 330 -7.00 -7.68 -0.77
N VAL A 331 -7.74 -6.68 -1.26
CA VAL A 331 -9.20 -6.78 -1.50
C VAL A 331 -9.47 -6.75 -2.99
N SER A 332 -10.15 -7.75 -3.54
CA SER A 332 -10.45 -7.80 -4.98
C SER A 332 -11.31 -6.60 -5.42
N GLU A 333 -11.19 -6.19 -6.69
CA GLU A 333 -11.99 -5.08 -7.22
C GLU A 333 -13.50 -5.31 -7.06
N GLU A 334 -13.96 -6.54 -7.28
CA GLU A 334 -15.35 -6.94 -7.05
C GLU A 334 -15.78 -6.69 -5.59
N LYS A 335 -14.96 -7.13 -4.62
CA LYS A 335 -15.23 -6.93 -3.19
C LYS A 335 -15.21 -5.46 -2.82
N ARG A 336 -14.26 -4.68 -3.34
CA ARG A 336 -14.23 -3.21 -3.15
C ARG A 336 -15.50 -2.55 -3.67
N LYS A 337 -15.99 -2.93 -4.86
CA LYS A 337 -17.27 -2.42 -5.39
C LYS A 337 -18.47 -2.80 -4.51
N LYS A 338 -18.50 -4.01 -3.94
CA LYS A 338 -19.54 -4.40 -2.97
C LYS A 338 -19.50 -3.54 -1.71
N VAL A 339 -18.31 -3.28 -1.16
CA VAL A 339 -18.13 -2.34 -0.02
C VAL A 339 -18.62 -0.94 -0.40
N GLY A 340 -18.20 -0.42 -1.57
CA GLY A 340 -18.63 0.88 -2.06
C GLY A 340 -20.15 1.00 -2.17
N ARG A 341 -20.81 -0.01 -2.75
CA ARG A 341 -22.28 -0.07 -2.83
C ARG A 341 -22.92 -0.05 -1.44
N ARG A 342 -22.47 -0.91 -0.53
CA ARG A 342 -22.98 -0.97 0.86
C ARG A 342 -22.81 0.37 1.56
N PHE A 343 -21.63 0.99 1.44
CA PHE A 343 -21.34 2.32 1.97
C PHE A 343 -22.34 3.35 1.46
N PHE A 344 -22.53 3.45 0.14
CA PHE A 344 -23.38 4.46 -0.46
C PHE A 344 -24.86 4.26 -0.12
N GLU A 345 -25.37 3.04 -0.21
CA GLU A 345 -26.79 2.73 -0.05
C GLU A 345 -27.27 2.81 1.40
N TYR A 346 -26.46 2.36 2.36
CA TYR A 346 -26.89 2.18 3.75
C TYR A 346 -26.37 3.28 4.68
N TYR A 347 -25.12 3.72 4.50
CA TYR A 347 -24.47 4.64 5.44
C TYR A 347 -24.46 6.07 4.90
N PHE A 348 -23.88 6.29 3.72
CA PHE A 348 -23.66 7.62 3.18
C PHE A 348 -24.96 8.34 2.80
N LYS A 349 -25.91 7.62 2.19
CA LYS A 349 -27.21 8.18 1.81
C LYS A 349 -27.97 8.76 3.01
N SER A 350 -28.03 8.02 4.12
CA SER A 350 -28.71 8.45 5.34
C SER A 350 -28.04 9.69 5.92
N TYR A 351 -26.71 9.64 6.06
CA TYR A 351 -25.92 10.77 6.57
C TYR A 351 -26.08 12.04 5.73
N ILE A 352 -25.96 11.94 4.41
CA ILE A 352 -26.11 13.09 3.53
C ILE A 352 -27.53 13.64 3.62
N LYS A 353 -28.57 12.81 3.55
CA LYS A 353 -29.96 13.31 3.60
C LYS A 353 -30.31 14.03 4.92
N GLU A 354 -29.74 13.57 6.03
CA GLU A 354 -29.91 14.22 7.34
C GLU A 354 -29.23 15.59 7.41
N ASN A 355 -28.10 15.78 6.71
CA ASN A 355 -27.26 16.96 6.86
C ASN A 355 -27.26 17.90 5.62
N GLN A 356 -27.79 17.47 4.48
CA GLN A 356 -27.76 18.20 3.20
C GLN A 356 -28.62 19.47 3.20
N LYS A 357 -29.68 19.52 4.02
CA LYS A 357 -30.56 20.70 4.08
C LYS A 357 -29.81 21.99 4.43
N GLU A 358 -28.65 21.86 5.08
CA GLU A 358 -27.83 22.97 5.55
C GLU A 358 -26.56 23.19 4.72
N ASN A 359 -26.24 22.28 3.80
CA ASN A 359 -24.93 22.24 3.13
C ASN A 359 -25.06 21.94 1.63
N ASN A 360 -24.29 22.65 0.80
CA ASN A 360 -24.21 22.33 -0.62
C ASN A 360 -23.24 21.18 -0.85
N VAL A 361 -23.59 20.23 -1.72
CA VAL A 361 -22.74 19.09 -2.06
C VAL A 361 -22.21 19.24 -3.48
N PHE A 362 -20.89 19.12 -3.65
CA PHE A 362 -20.17 19.22 -4.91
C PHE A 362 -19.43 17.93 -5.23
N VAL A 363 -19.23 17.66 -6.52
CA VAL A 363 -18.37 16.58 -6.98
C VAL A 363 -17.10 17.17 -7.57
N TYR A 364 -15.95 16.80 -7.00
CA TYR A 364 -14.65 17.21 -7.53
C TYR A 364 -14.19 16.27 -8.64
N GLY A 365 -13.80 16.84 -9.78
CA GLY A 365 -13.34 16.19 -10.99
C GLY A 365 -14.45 16.00 -12.02
N MET A 366 -14.61 16.91 -12.99
CA MET A 366 -15.60 16.77 -14.08
C MET A 366 -15.04 15.90 -15.23
N GLY A 367 -14.63 14.69 -14.89
CA GLY A 367 -14.21 13.65 -15.85
C GLY A 367 -15.12 12.42 -15.78
N LYS A 368 -14.73 11.34 -16.45
CA LYS A 368 -15.50 10.08 -16.49
C LYS A 368 -15.94 9.59 -15.10
N ASN A 369 -15.03 9.59 -14.13
CA ASN A 369 -15.33 9.11 -12.77
C ASN A 369 -16.26 10.05 -12.00
N GLY A 370 -16.09 11.37 -12.14
CA GLY A 370 -16.99 12.33 -11.49
C GLY A 370 -18.38 12.35 -12.09
N VAL A 371 -18.51 12.21 -13.40
CA VAL A 371 -19.82 12.03 -14.06
C VAL A 371 -20.51 10.77 -13.58
N ARG A 372 -19.79 9.64 -13.45
CA ARG A 372 -20.34 8.41 -12.90
C ARG A 372 -20.80 8.58 -11.45
N LEU A 373 -19.98 9.24 -10.62
CA LEU A 373 -20.32 9.53 -9.24
C LEU A 373 -21.55 10.44 -9.14
N TYR A 374 -21.65 11.47 -10.00
CA TYR A 374 -22.81 12.35 -10.07
C TYR A 374 -24.11 11.58 -10.33
N HIS A 375 -24.12 10.68 -11.32
CA HIS A 375 -25.31 9.86 -11.60
C HIS A 375 -25.64 8.92 -10.44
N GLN A 376 -24.64 8.30 -9.83
CA GLN A 376 -24.84 7.47 -8.64
C GLN A 376 -25.45 8.27 -7.48
N MET A 377 -25.00 9.51 -7.24
CA MET A 377 -25.58 10.38 -6.21
C MET A 377 -27.03 10.75 -6.54
N LYS A 378 -27.33 11.05 -7.81
CA LYS A 378 -28.67 11.35 -8.31
C LYS A 378 -29.63 10.17 -8.09
N GLU A 379 -29.20 8.95 -8.39
CA GLU A 379 -29.97 7.71 -8.15
C GLU A 379 -30.28 7.48 -6.66
N LEU A 380 -29.36 7.85 -5.77
CA LEU A 380 -29.57 7.79 -4.32
C LEU A 380 -30.48 8.93 -3.80
N GLY A 381 -30.85 9.87 -4.67
CA GLY A 381 -31.64 11.05 -4.34
C GLY A 381 -30.83 12.11 -3.59
N ILE A 382 -29.52 12.18 -3.83
CA ILE A 382 -28.62 13.21 -3.31
C ILE A 382 -28.47 14.29 -4.38
N GLU A 383 -28.84 15.52 -4.05
CA GLU A 383 -28.69 16.65 -4.98
C GLU A 383 -27.24 17.16 -5.04
N ILE A 384 -26.63 17.14 -6.22
CA ILE A 384 -25.33 17.75 -6.46
C ILE A 384 -25.51 19.16 -7.01
N ARG A 385 -24.94 20.15 -6.33
CA ARG A 385 -25.05 21.57 -6.71
C ARG A 385 -24.31 21.86 -8.00
N SER A 386 -23.04 21.47 -8.11
CA SER A 386 -22.19 21.67 -9.29
C SER A 386 -20.97 20.76 -9.24
N PHE A 387 -20.23 20.69 -10.36
CA PHE A 387 -18.89 20.11 -10.38
C PHE A 387 -17.84 21.12 -9.93
N VAL A 388 -16.68 20.62 -9.51
CA VAL A 388 -15.49 21.40 -9.19
C VAL A 388 -14.30 20.78 -9.90
N ASP A 389 -13.46 21.55 -10.58
CA ASP A 389 -12.24 21.00 -11.21
C ASP A 389 -11.17 22.10 -11.32
N CYS A 390 -9.89 21.75 -11.19
CA CYS A 390 -8.79 22.70 -11.41
C CYS A 390 -8.52 22.95 -12.91
N ASP A 391 -9.05 22.11 -13.80
CA ASP A 391 -8.86 22.28 -15.23
C ASP A 391 -9.72 23.43 -15.76
N VAL A 392 -9.06 24.56 -16.08
CA VAL A 392 -9.68 25.77 -16.64
C VAL A 392 -10.51 25.49 -17.91
N LYS A 393 -10.17 24.45 -18.69
CA LYS A 393 -10.98 24.09 -19.87
C LYS A 393 -12.32 23.50 -19.45
N LYS A 394 -12.34 22.67 -18.41
CA LYS A 394 -13.57 22.09 -17.86
C LYS A 394 -14.41 23.13 -17.13
N GLN A 395 -13.80 24.11 -16.48
CA GLN A 395 -14.52 25.22 -15.82
C GLN A 395 -15.36 26.05 -16.81
N LYS A 396 -15.00 26.04 -18.09
CA LYS A 396 -15.75 26.70 -19.18
C LYS A 396 -16.86 25.84 -19.78
N THR A 397 -17.06 24.63 -19.27
CA THR A 397 -18.09 23.69 -19.74
C THR A 397 -19.04 23.33 -18.60
N GLY A 398 -20.03 22.48 -18.90
CA GLY A 398 -20.96 21.95 -17.92
C GLY A 398 -21.45 20.57 -18.31
N TYR A 399 -22.13 19.91 -17.39
CA TYR A 399 -22.68 18.57 -17.57
C TYR A 399 -24.07 18.47 -16.93
N ASP A 400 -25.07 17.96 -17.64
CA ASP A 400 -26.46 17.81 -17.14
C ASP A 400 -27.03 19.11 -16.55
N GLY A 401 -26.74 20.26 -17.18
CA GLY A 401 -27.17 21.58 -16.72
C GLY A 401 -26.43 22.10 -15.47
N LYS A 402 -25.41 21.40 -15.00
CA LYS A 402 -24.54 21.81 -13.89
C LYS A 402 -23.24 22.41 -14.43
N ASN A 403 -22.83 23.55 -13.88
CA ASN A 403 -21.55 24.18 -14.22
C ASN A 403 -20.39 23.46 -13.52
N CYS A 404 -19.17 23.75 -13.96
CA CYS A 404 -17.94 23.35 -13.30
C CYS A 404 -17.24 24.57 -12.72
N LEU A 405 -17.09 24.61 -11.40
CA LEU A 405 -16.48 25.71 -10.68
C LEU A 405 -14.99 25.48 -10.46
N SER A 406 -14.25 26.57 -10.29
CA SER A 406 -12.91 26.53 -9.71
C SER A 406 -12.99 26.24 -8.20
N PRO A 407 -12.00 25.55 -7.60
CA PRO A 407 -11.98 25.30 -6.15
C PRO A 407 -12.08 26.59 -5.30
N GLU A 408 -11.58 27.72 -5.80
CA GLU A 408 -11.60 29.03 -5.14
C GLU A 408 -13.02 29.64 -5.06
N GLU A 409 -13.97 29.14 -5.84
CA GLU A 409 -15.36 29.63 -5.86
C GLU A 409 -16.24 28.96 -4.78
N ILE A 410 -15.69 28.01 -4.02
CA ILE A 410 -16.41 27.22 -3.02
C ILE A 410 -16.32 27.88 -1.65
N ASN A 411 -17.43 27.90 -0.92
CA ASN A 411 -17.41 28.29 0.49
C ASN A 411 -16.95 27.11 1.35
N GLY A 412 -15.65 27.01 1.60
CA GLY A 412 -15.05 25.92 2.37
C GLY A 412 -15.64 25.71 3.78
N GLU A 413 -16.29 26.71 4.38
CA GLU A 413 -16.91 26.55 5.70
C GLU A 413 -18.23 25.79 5.69
N LYS A 414 -18.96 25.83 4.57
CA LYS A 414 -20.32 25.27 4.44
C LYS A 414 -20.42 24.17 3.40
N ASP A 415 -19.59 24.21 2.39
CA ASP A 415 -19.71 23.36 1.22
C ASP A 415 -18.98 22.04 1.42
N TRP A 416 -19.61 20.98 0.93
CA TRP A 416 -19.15 19.61 1.05
C TRP A 416 -18.63 19.14 -0.30
N ILE A 417 -17.46 18.55 -0.32
CA ILE A 417 -16.83 18.08 -1.56
C ILE A 417 -16.66 16.58 -1.53
N ILE A 418 -17.13 15.91 -2.58
CA ILE A 418 -16.92 14.48 -2.82
C ILE A 418 -15.89 14.32 -3.93
N ILE A 419 -14.70 13.79 -3.62
CA ILE A 419 -13.60 13.63 -4.59
C ILE A 419 -13.76 12.34 -5.37
N SER A 420 -13.83 12.45 -6.70
CA SER A 420 -14.05 11.32 -7.61
C SER A 420 -12.77 10.80 -8.30
N THR A 421 -11.62 11.41 -8.03
CA THR A 421 -10.34 11.13 -8.70
C THR A 421 -9.48 10.14 -7.93
N GLU A 422 -8.61 9.41 -8.63
CA GLU A 422 -7.64 8.48 -8.00
C GLU A 422 -6.52 9.26 -7.28
N SER A 423 -6.11 10.42 -7.81
CA SER A 423 -5.14 11.34 -7.19
C SER A 423 -5.74 12.22 -6.09
N TYR A 424 -6.72 11.72 -5.35
CA TYR A 424 -7.48 12.55 -4.40
C TYR A 424 -6.64 13.07 -3.23
N HIS A 425 -5.48 12.48 -2.91
CA HIS A 425 -4.65 12.91 -1.78
C HIS A 425 -4.14 14.35 -1.93
N GLU A 426 -3.58 14.66 -3.11
CA GLU A 426 -3.11 16.01 -3.42
C GLU A 426 -4.25 17.01 -3.41
N ILE A 427 -5.41 16.60 -3.94
CA ILE A 427 -6.62 17.43 -3.96
C ILE A 427 -7.15 17.66 -2.55
N TRP A 428 -7.22 16.60 -1.73
CA TRP A 428 -7.68 16.68 -0.35
C TRP A 428 -6.81 17.64 0.46
N GLY A 429 -5.48 17.56 0.33
CA GLY A 429 -4.55 18.48 0.99
C GLY A 429 -4.77 19.93 0.57
N LYS A 430 -4.91 20.19 -0.74
CA LYS A 430 -5.19 21.54 -1.27
C LYS A 430 -6.53 22.09 -0.76
N LEU A 431 -7.59 21.29 -0.82
CA LEU A 431 -8.92 21.70 -0.35
C LEU A 431 -8.93 21.96 1.16
N LYS A 432 -8.20 21.17 1.96
CA LYS A 432 -8.01 21.45 3.40
C LYS A 432 -7.27 22.77 3.63
N GLN A 433 -6.23 23.06 2.86
CA GLN A 433 -5.51 24.35 2.92
C GLN A 433 -6.41 25.53 2.53
N GLN A 434 -7.37 25.32 1.62
CA GLN A 434 -8.40 26.28 1.24
C GLN A 434 -9.53 26.42 2.27
N GLY A 435 -9.44 25.71 3.40
CA GLY A 435 -10.42 25.80 4.49
C GLY A 435 -11.69 24.98 4.28
N VAL A 436 -11.72 24.06 3.30
CA VAL A 436 -12.87 23.15 3.11
C VAL A 436 -12.97 22.20 4.30
N LYS A 437 -13.99 22.39 5.13
CA LYS A 437 -14.17 21.63 6.36
C LYS A 437 -14.53 20.18 6.06
N LYS A 438 -15.51 19.93 5.19
CA LYS A 438 -16.01 18.58 4.89
C LYS A 438 -15.62 18.10 3.50
N ILE A 439 -14.68 17.14 3.47
CA ILE A 439 -14.21 16.51 2.25
C ILE A 439 -14.39 15.01 2.39
N PHE A 440 -15.17 14.44 1.49
CA PHE A 440 -15.33 13.02 1.33
C PHE A 440 -14.40 12.58 0.20
N ALA A 441 -13.53 11.60 0.46
CA ALA A 441 -12.54 11.15 -0.52
C ALA A 441 -12.50 9.62 -0.62
N SER A 442 -11.66 9.11 -1.51
CA SER A 442 -11.45 7.67 -1.74
C SER A 442 -12.64 6.91 -2.36
N PHE A 443 -13.46 7.57 -3.19
CA PHE A 443 -14.57 6.93 -3.91
C PHE A 443 -14.19 6.41 -5.30
N ALA A 444 -13.04 6.81 -5.83
CA ALA A 444 -12.60 6.39 -7.16
C ALA A 444 -12.53 4.86 -7.26
N GLY A 445 -13.21 4.29 -8.26
CA GLY A 445 -13.27 2.85 -8.47
C GLY A 445 -14.26 2.09 -7.59
N LEU A 446 -14.92 2.77 -6.64
CA LEU A 446 -16.01 2.22 -5.82
C LEU A 446 -17.40 2.47 -6.43
N GLN A 447 -17.47 3.31 -7.47
CA GLN A 447 -18.74 3.60 -8.15
C GLN A 447 -19.27 2.35 -8.86
N THR A 448 -20.57 2.12 -8.75
CA THR A 448 -21.28 1.00 -9.37
C THR A 448 -21.61 1.23 -10.82
#